data_AF-A0AA96SA81-F1
#
_entry.id   AF-A0AA96SA81-F1
#
_cell.length_a   1.000
_cell.length_b   1.000
_cell.length_c   1.000
_cell.angle_alpha   90.00
_cell.angle_beta   90.00
_cell.angle_gamma   90.00
#
_symmetry.space_group_name_H-M   'P 1'
#
loop_
_entity.id
_entity.type
_entity.pdbx_description
1 polymer ?
#
loop_
_entity_poly.entity_id
_entity_poly.type
_entity_poly.pdbx_seq_one_letter_code
_entity_poly.pdbx_strand_id
1 'polypeptide(L)' 'MKKLSATSKEFNRILKNLSLENLELSKHLQEKALQLVNSKKEITSESVKEQFHGKVL' A
#
# COMPACT_ATOMS: atom_id res chain seq x y z
N MET A 1 2.13 -14.16 -5.75
CA MET A 1 2.37 -13.76 -4.33
C MET A 1 1.20 -14.20 -3.46
N LYS A 2 1.45 -14.52 -2.19
CA LYS A 2 0.38 -14.74 -1.19
C LYS A 2 -0.31 -13.40 -0.89
N LYS A 3 -1.60 -13.44 -0.53
CA LYS A 3 -2.36 -12.23 -0.15
C LYS A 3 -1.78 -11.66 1.15
N LEU A 4 -1.33 -10.41 1.12
CA LEU A 4 -0.85 -9.69 2.29
C LEU A 4 -2.04 -9.18 3.12
N SER A 5 -1.89 -9.18 4.44
CA SER A 5 -2.85 -8.62 5.38
C SER A 5 -2.20 -7.51 6.20
N ALA A 6 -3.02 -6.67 6.84
CA ALA A 6 -2.53 -5.66 7.78
C ALA A 6 -1.79 -6.28 8.99
N THR A 7 -2.02 -7.57 9.26
CA THR A 7 -1.38 -8.32 10.35
C THR A 7 -0.15 -9.09 9.89
N SER A 8 0.20 -9.04 8.61
CA SER A 8 1.34 -9.80 8.09
C SER A 8 2.66 -9.22 8.60
N LYS A 9 3.64 -10.11 8.79
CA LYS A 9 4.97 -9.71 9.28
C LYS A 9 5.64 -8.73 8.33
N GLU A 10 5.47 -8.94 7.02
CA GLU A 10 6.01 -8.09 5.96
C GLU A 10 5.41 -6.70 6.00
N PHE A 11 4.08 -6.60 6.15
CA PHE A 11 3.39 -5.32 6.22
C PHE A 11 3.80 -4.52 7.46
N ASN A 12 3.81 -5.19 8.62
CA ASN A 12 4.27 -4.58 9.88
C ASN A 12 5.73 -4.10 9.80
N ARG A 13 6.61 -4.86 9.12
CA ARG A 13 8.00 -4.45 8.89
C ARG A 13 8.08 -3.19 8.03
N ILE A 14 7.29 -3.08 6.97
CA ILE A 14 7.24 -1.88 6.12
C ILE A 14 6.78 -0.66 6.93
N LEU A 15 5.70 -0.79 7.72
CA LEU A 15 5.22 0.29 8.58
C LEU A 15 6.28 0.72 9.60
N LYS A 16 7.00 -0.25 10.19
CA LYS A 16 8.09 0.05 11.12
C LYS A 16 9.21 0.83 10.42
N ASN A 17 9.62 0.42 9.22
CA ASN A 17 10.66 1.13 8.47
C ASN A 17 10.25 2.57 8.14
N LEU A 18 9.02 2.78 7.67
CA LEU A 18 8.49 4.12 7.43
C LEU A 18 8.56 4.99 8.69
N SER A 19 8.15 4.44 9.85
CA SER A 19 8.21 5.19 11.11
C SER A 19 9.63 5.57 11.53
N LEU A 20 10.64 4.76 11.17
CA LEU A 20 12.05 5.10 11.43
C LEU A 20 12.53 6.25 10.55
N GLU A 21 11.89 6.48 9.41
CA GLU A 21 12.13 7.60 8.49
C GLU A 21 11.20 8.79 8.78
N ASN A 22 10.48 8.80 9.90
CA ASN A 22 9.44 9.79 10.26
C ASN A 22 8.31 9.88 9.23
N LEU A 23 8.06 8.80 8.49
CA LEU A 23 6.95 8.67 7.56
C LEU A 23 5.85 7.81 8.19
N GLU A 24 4.60 8.24 8.05
CA GLU A 24 3.45 7.49 8.52
C GLU A 24 2.39 7.36 7.42
N LEU A 25 1.74 6.21 7.37
CA LEU A 25 0.57 5.98 6.52
C LEU A 25 -0.66 5.92 7.40
N SER A 26 -1.68 6.73 7.09
CA SER A 26 -2.98 6.60 7.73
C SER A 26 -3.60 5.23 7.44
N LYS A 27 -4.49 4.73 8.32
CA LYS A 27 -5.14 3.42 8.14
C LYS A 27 -5.82 3.28 6.77
N HIS A 28 -6.45 4.35 6.29
CA HIS A 28 -7.07 4.38 4.96
C HIS A 28 -6.06 4.16 3.82
N LEU A 29 -4.89 4.80 3.90
CA LEU A 29 -3.82 4.62 2.91
C LEU A 29 -3.20 3.22 2.99
N GLN A 30 -3.07 2.67 4.19
CA GLN A 30 -2.63 1.29 4.41
C GLN A 30 -3.57 0.28 3.74
N GLU A 31 -4.89 0.44 3.91
CA GLU A 31 -5.89 -0.41 3.27
C GLU A 31 -5.85 -0.30 1.75
N LYS A 32 -5.74 0.91 1.22
CA LYS A 32 -5.58 1.15 -0.23
C LYS A 32 -4.32 0.50 -0.80
N ALA A 33 -3.19 0.59 -0.09
CA ALA A 33 -1.95 -0.05 -0.50
C ALA A 33 -2.09 -1.58 -0.53
N LEU A 34 -2.72 -2.17 0.50
CA LEU A 34 -2.99 -3.60 0.55
C LEU A 34 -3.93 -4.03 -0.58
N GLN A 35 -4.96 -3.25 -0.91
CA GLN A 35 -5.84 -3.52 -2.05
C GLN A 35 -5.06 -3.55 -3.36
N LEU A 36 -4.21 -2.54 -3.61
CA LEU A 36 -3.41 -2.45 -4.83
C LEU A 36 -2.45 -3.64 -4.96
N VAL A 37 -1.67 -3.94 -3.93
CA VAL A 37 -0.70 -5.06 -3.96
C VAL A 37 -1.40 -6.41 -4.10
N ASN A 38 -2.54 -6.58 -3.45
CA ASN A 38 -3.31 -7.83 -3.55
C ASN A 38 -4.15 -7.96 -4.83
N SER A 39 -4.29 -6.89 -5.63
CA SER A 39 -5.08 -6.89 -6.85
C SER A 39 -4.50 -7.79 -7.96
N LYS A 40 -3.23 -8.20 -7.83
CA LYS A 40 -2.45 -8.92 -8.85
C LYS A 40 -2.29 -8.17 -10.17
N LYS A 41 -2.75 -6.92 -10.26
CA LYS A 41 -2.43 -6.03 -11.37
C LYS A 41 -0.96 -5.65 -11.29
N GLU A 42 -0.39 -5.33 -12.44
CA GLU A 42 0.94 -4.75 -12.50
C GLU A 42 0.94 -3.41 -11.75
N ILE A 43 1.90 -3.24 -10.84
CA ILE A 43 2.05 -2.00 -10.07
C ILE A 43 2.88 -1.03 -10.91
N THR A 44 2.21 -0.08 -11.54
CA THR A 44 2.79 1.03 -12.30
C THR A 44 2.54 2.36 -11.59
N SER A 45 3.27 3.41 -11.96
CA SER A 45 3.00 4.77 -11.46
C SER A 45 1.55 5.20 -11.68
N GLU A 46 0.94 4.77 -12.79
CA GLU A 46 -0.46 5.06 -13.10
C GLU A 46 -1.41 4.34 -12.14
N SER A 47 -1.19 3.04 -11.89
CA SER A 47 -2.00 2.27 -10.93
C SER A 47 -1.96 2.85 -9.50
N VAL A 48 -0.82 3.44 -9.11
CA VAL A 48 -0.67 4.14 -7.83
C VAL A 48 -1.47 5.44 -7.84
N LYS A 49 -1.37 6.26 -8.89
CA LYS A 49 -2.17 7.49 -9.01
C LYS A 49 -3.67 7.19 -8.95
N GLU A 50 -4.15 6.22 -9.71
CA GLU A 50 -5.56 5.82 -9.72
C GLU A 50 -6.05 5.43 -8.32
N GLN A 51 -5.26 4.64 -7.58
CA GLN A 51 -5.63 4.15 -6.25
C GLN A 51 -5.65 5.27 -5.20
N PHE A 52 -4.68 6.18 -5.25
CA PHE A 52 -4.44 7.14 -4.18
C PHE A 52 -4.98 8.54 -4.45
N HIS A 53 -4.99 8.99 -5.72
CA HIS A 53 -5.42 10.34 -6.12
C HIS A 53 -6.76 10.34 -6.88
N GLY A 54 -7.31 9.17 -7.20
CA GLY A 54 -8.53 9.03 -8.01
C GLY A 54 -8.20 8.88 -9.50
N LYS A 55 -9.19 8.47 -10.32
CA LYS A 55 -9.01 8.35 -11.77
C LYS A 55 -8.61 9.70 -12.35
N VAL A 56 -7.44 9.76 -12.97
CA VAL A 56 -7.12 10.83 -13.92
C VAL A 56 -7.90 10.48 -15.18
N LEU A 57 -8.98 11.21 -15.44
CA LEU A 57 -9.78 11.10 -16.66
C LEU A 57 -9.03 11.71 -17.85
#